data_AF-A0A8H4WT33-F1
#
_entry.id   AF-A0A8H4WT33-F1
#
_cell.length_a   1.000
_cell.length_b   1.000
_cell.length_c   1.000
_cell.angle_alpha   90.00
_cell.angle_beta   90.00
_cell.angle_gamma   90.00
#
_symmetry.space_group_name_H-M   'P 1'
#
loop_
_entity.id
_entity.type
_entity.pdbx_description
1 polymer ?
#
loop_
_entity_poly.entity_id
_entity_poly.type
_entity_poly.pdbx_seq_one_letter_code
_entity_poly.pdbx_strand_id
1 'polypeptide(L)'
;MLETYRQEMMPLFPFVWIGLEETPEKLFQERPMLYMAIMVVTCQENVEIQQELAQKYREEVGRRIWTLAEKNLQLLQGILVFLAWYQTHWVLGHQLSNLMYMAMSLVTELGIDKDPSSGTRTSPGVLTEITKKQEPQPLVASSIGSTLYQDLDRNKTQISHTLFMATSHVERQVQDLGATLHQGFRLQAPLTMSFHMLQVYLYKIGIDERLHEPTDPTLLSSSDPSPHTLRCSYLLVSCLNAVKAVIENFLLLTSPTILSMPYTYWIQMGHCINMFSRLLVTHSTLWDPNLVTGIHDFTSTLERLAVKIEGAMSLYGSFLAHAYPVDHPAKFSRLIVFGDSFSDNGNGSWVVSNGTWPVDPAYYHHSFSNGPKWNDVVAKKLNLELINLATGGATTNNDFVAGGTGAESTIPVPSAADQVLSFLSWDEPQAGDIFVHWIGANDILFNTSITGAQVTSLINENVNRLFQAGAKNIILANYLNATTFPATYNSSAYNVPSVQAYAPALTKGLEQIAAGYSAYAKTAVIDVQNLFNDLFSDPEAYGFDEDYVNPPTACLTGVYTSEGVPRHVCSDPEKHIFFDSYHPVQEVHALVAKLFVESIEGFSA
;
A
#
# COMPACT_ATOMS: atom_id res chain seq x y z
N MET A 1 -16.63 13.64 7.79
CA MET A 1 -17.08 13.45 6.39
C MET A 1 -17.44 14.76 5.70
N LEU A 2 -18.64 15.36 5.84
CA LEU A 2 -18.96 16.60 5.11
C LEU A 2 -18.00 17.77 5.42
N GLU A 3 -17.61 17.92 6.69
CA GLU A 3 -16.67 18.97 7.09
C GLU A 3 -15.25 18.71 6.55
N THR A 4 -14.80 17.44 6.60
CA THR A 4 -13.56 16.98 5.96
C THR A 4 -13.53 17.35 4.48
N TYR A 5 -14.64 17.10 3.75
CA TYR A 5 -14.75 17.50 2.36
C TYR A 5 -14.58 19.00 2.18
N ARG A 6 -15.24 19.83 2.99
CA ARG A 6 -15.16 21.30 2.88
C ARG A 6 -13.77 21.85 3.16
N GLN A 7 -13.11 21.35 4.20
CA GLN A 7 -11.88 21.93 4.69
C GLN A 7 -10.64 21.43 3.95
N GLU A 8 -10.66 20.16 3.53
CA GLU A 8 -9.44 19.49 3.05
C GLU A 8 -9.50 19.14 1.56
N MET A 9 -10.67 18.75 1.04
CA MET A 9 -10.81 18.20 -0.31
C MET A 9 -11.32 19.24 -1.33
N MET A 10 -12.41 19.93 -0.99
CA MET A 10 -13.05 20.97 -1.82
C MET A 10 -12.09 22.10 -2.23
N PRO A 11 -11.16 22.60 -1.38
CA PRO A 11 -10.21 23.63 -1.79
C PRO A 11 -9.23 23.15 -2.88
N LEU A 12 -8.98 21.83 -2.96
CA LEU A 12 -8.10 21.22 -3.96
C LEU A 12 -8.83 20.89 -5.26
N PHE A 13 -10.17 20.86 -5.23
CA PHE A 13 -11.05 20.59 -6.37
C PHE A 13 -12.24 21.57 -6.42
N PRO A 14 -12.01 22.85 -6.78
CA PRO A 14 -13.01 23.92 -6.66
C PRO A 14 -14.10 23.89 -7.77
N PHE A 15 -14.46 22.71 -8.28
CA PHE A 15 -15.55 22.53 -9.25
C PHE A 15 -16.89 22.19 -8.59
N VAL A 16 -16.86 21.69 -7.34
CA VAL A 16 -18.04 21.31 -6.58
C VAL A 16 -17.98 21.91 -5.19
N TRP A 17 -18.54 23.12 -5.08
CA TRP A 17 -18.58 23.89 -3.84
C TRP A 17 -19.81 23.52 -2.98
N ILE A 18 -19.60 23.43 -1.67
CA ILE A 18 -20.66 23.21 -0.66
C ILE A 18 -20.61 24.36 0.35
N GLY A 19 -21.68 25.14 0.43
CA GLY A 19 -21.78 26.26 1.37
C GLY A 19 -21.76 25.82 2.83
N LEU A 20 -21.39 26.72 3.75
CA LEU A 20 -21.37 26.45 5.20
C LEU A 20 -22.79 26.25 5.77
N GLU A 21 -23.78 26.85 5.11
CA GLU A 21 -25.21 26.80 5.43
C GLU A 21 -25.89 25.48 5.05
N GLU A 22 -25.22 24.61 4.29
CA GLU A 22 -25.79 23.34 3.82
C GLU A 22 -25.59 22.23 4.85
N THR A 23 -26.64 21.74 5.50
CA THR A 23 -26.48 20.64 6.49
C THR A 23 -26.38 19.27 5.79
N PRO A 24 -25.80 18.25 6.43
CA PRO A 24 -25.79 16.88 5.91
C PRO A 24 -27.19 16.36 5.54
N GLU A 25 -28.20 16.67 6.33
CA GLU A 25 -29.59 16.23 6.10
C GLU A 25 -30.18 16.91 4.86
N LYS A 26 -29.94 18.22 4.72
CA LYS A 26 -30.37 18.97 3.53
C LYS A 26 -29.67 18.45 2.28
N LEU A 27 -28.37 18.18 2.36
CA LEU A 27 -27.59 17.65 1.24
C LEU A 27 -28.03 16.24 0.85
N PHE A 28 -28.35 15.39 1.83
CA PHE A 28 -28.90 14.05 1.60
C PHE A 28 -30.28 14.09 0.91
N GLN A 29 -31.15 15.02 1.31
CA GLN A 29 -32.50 15.16 0.75
C GLN A 29 -32.50 15.81 -0.64
N GLU A 30 -31.79 16.91 -0.81
CA GLU A 30 -31.82 17.71 -2.04
C GLU A 30 -30.83 17.20 -3.08
N ARG A 31 -29.69 16.64 -2.63
CA ARG A 31 -28.57 16.25 -3.49
C ARG A 31 -27.99 14.85 -3.15
N PRO A 32 -28.82 13.78 -3.06
CA PRO A 32 -28.42 12.46 -2.57
C PRO A 32 -27.18 11.85 -3.26
N MET A 33 -27.09 11.94 -4.59
CA MET A 33 -25.91 11.47 -5.33
C MET A 33 -24.63 12.21 -4.97
N LEU A 34 -24.70 13.54 -4.79
CA LEU A 34 -23.52 14.29 -4.39
C LEU A 34 -23.14 13.98 -2.95
N TYR A 35 -24.14 13.87 -2.06
CA TYR A 35 -23.93 13.43 -0.68
C TYR A 35 -23.22 12.07 -0.64
N MET A 36 -23.73 11.09 -1.38
CA MET A 36 -23.15 9.73 -1.40
C MET A 36 -21.72 9.73 -1.96
N ALA A 37 -21.44 10.51 -3.01
CA ALA A 37 -20.08 10.67 -3.52
C ALA A 37 -19.14 11.26 -2.46
N ILE A 38 -19.58 12.32 -1.75
CA ILE A 38 -18.81 12.92 -0.64
C ILE A 38 -18.55 11.89 0.47
N MET A 39 -19.56 11.10 0.84
CA MET A 39 -19.40 10.04 1.84
C MET A 39 -18.38 9.01 1.39
N VAL A 40 -18.43 8.55 0.13
CA VAL A 40 -17.43 7.61 -0.41
C VAL A 40 -16.02 8.20 -0.34
N VAL A 41 -15.81 9.41 -0.87
CA VAL A 41 -14.45 9.96 -1.00
C VAL A 41 -13.88 10.44 0.33
N THR A 42 -14.72 10.71 1.34
CA THR A 42 -14.27 11.08 2.69
C THR A 42 -14.19 9.90 3.66
N CYS A 43 -14.89 8.80 3.39
CA CYS A 43 -14.77 7.55 4.15
C CYS A 43 -13.52 6.78 3.73
N GLN A 44 -12.37 7.45 3.70
CA GLN A 44 -11.08 6.79 3.42
C GLN A 44 -10.60 5.96 4.63
N GLU A 45 -11.20 6.18 5.80
CA GLU A 45 -10.80 5.63 7.10
C GLU A 45 -11.19 4.15 7.28
N ASN A 46 -12.21 3.70 6.54
CA ASN A 46 -12.70 2.33 6.61
C ASN A 46 -12.86 1.79 5.19
N VAL A 47 -11.86 1.03 4.74
CA VAL A 47 -11.77 0.53 3.36
C VAL A 47 -12.95 -0.37 3.01
N GLU A 48 -13.43 -1.20 3.94
CA GLU A 48 -14.58 -2.10 3.70
C GLU A 48 -15.87 -1.31 3.46
N ILE A 49 -16.18 -0.36 4.36
CA ILE A 49 -17.35 0.53 4.23
C ILE A 49 -17.20 1.39 2.98
N GLN A 50 -16.00 1.90 2.70
CA GLN A 50 -15.75 2.70 1.51
C GLN A 50 -16.02 1.90 0.24
N GLN A 51 -15.57 0.65 0.16
CA GLN A 51 -15.80 -0.24 -0.97
C GLN A 51 -17.29 -0.55 -1.13
N GLU A 52 -18.01 -0.84 -0.04
CA GLU A 52 -19.45 -1.07 -0.09
C GLU A 52 -20.21 0.18 -0.57
N LEU A 53 -19.88 1.35 -0.03
CA LEU A 53 -20.47 2.62 -0.45
C LEU A 53 -20.14 2.96 -1.90
N ALA A 54 -18.91 2.72 -2.34
CA ALA A 54 -18.47 2.98 -3.70
C ALA A 54 -19.14 2.02 -4.70
N GLN A 55 -19.36 0.76 -4.33
CA GLN A 55 -20.15 -0.17 -5.13
C GLN A 55 -21.60 0.31 -5.26
N LYS A 56 -22.27 0.61 -4.15
CA LYS A 56 -23.65 1.12 -4.16
C LYS A 56 -23.78 2.42 -4.95
N TYR A 57 -22.77 3.29 -4.88
CA TYR A 57 -22.74 4.54 -5.64
C TYR A 57 -22.77 4.27 -7.16
N ARG A 58 -21.96 3.33 -7.64
CA ARG A 58 -21.93 2.96 -9.07
C ARG A 58 -23.25 2.34 -9.53
N GLU A 59 -23.82 1.46 -8.72
CA GLU A 59 -25.12 0.85 -9.00
C GLU A 59 -26.19 1.94 -9.18
N GLU A 60 -26.20 2.94 -8.30
CA GLU A 60 -27.15 4.05 -8.35
C GLU A 60 -26.88 5.02 -9.51
N VAL A 61 -25.62 5.31 -9.84
CA VAL A 61 -25.26 6.07 -11.06
C VAL A 61 -25.77 5.36 -12.30
N GLY A 62 -25.50 4.05 -12.44
CA GLY A 62 -25.97 3.24 -13.54
C GLY A 62 -27.50 3.26 -13.64
N ARG A 63 -28.20 3.03 -12.53
CA ARG A 63 -29.66 3.07 -12.46
C ARG A 63 -30.24 4.43 -12.86
N ARG A 64 -29.67 5.53 -12.37
CA ARG A 64 -30.18 6.88 -12.67
C ARG A 64 -29.94 7.31 -14.11
N ILE A 65 -28.76 7.05 -14.66
CA ILE A 65 -28.45 7.46 -16.04
C ILE A 65 -29.09 6.51 -17.06
N TRP A 66 -28.96 5.19 -16.92
CA TRP A 66 -29.44 4.24 -17.93
C TRP A 66 -30.92 3.92 -17.78
N THR A 67 -31.39 3.68 -16.55
CA THR A 67 -32.77 3.23 -16.33
C THR A 67 -33.73 4.41 -16.19
N LEU A 68 -33.36 5.45 -15.44
CA LEU A 68 -34.21 6.62 -15.22
C LEU A 68 -33.97 7.78 -16.18
N ALA A 69 -32.90 7.73 -16.98
CA ALA A 69 -32.49 8.81 -17.89
C ALA A 69 -32.38 10.19 -17.19
N GLU A 70 -31.98 10.21 -15.91
CA GLU A 70 -31.81 11.43 -15.13
C GLU A 70 -30.63 12.27 -15.67
N LYS A 71 -30.87 13.57 -15.86
CA LYS A 71 -29.88 14.53 -16.36
C LYS A 71 -29.99 15.80 -15.55
N ASN A 72 -29.13 15.95 -14.54
CA ASN A 72 -29.14 17.12 -13.68
C ASN A 72 -27.73 17.43 -13.16
N LEU A 73 -27.55 18.66 -12.69
CA LEU A 73 -26.27 19.16 -12.21
C LEU A 73 -25.75 18.39 -11.00
N GLN A 74 -26.63 17.94 -10.11
CA GLN A 74 -26.26 17.17 -8.94
C GLN A 74 -25.59 15.83 -9.31
N LEU A 75 -26.15 15.11 -10.29
CA LEU A 75 -25.60 13.84 -10.75
C LEU A 75 -24.22 14.05 -11.37
N LEU A 76 -24.06 15.10 -12.18
CA LEU A 76 -22.75 15.50 -12.71
C LEU A 76 -21.77 15.84 -11.59
N GLN A 77 -22.16 16.65 -10.61
CA GLN A 77 -21.32 17.03 -9.47
C GLN A 77 -20.91 15.80 -8.65
N GLY A 78 -21.83 14.86 -8.38
CA GLY A 78 -21.51 13.63 -7.69
C GLY A 78 -20.47 12.80 -8.44
N ILE A 79 -20.63 12.62 -9.76
CA ILE A 79 -19.69 11.86 -10.58
C ILE A 79 -18.33 12.56 -10.62
N LEU A 80 -18.30 13.89 -10.71
CA LEU A 80 -17.06 14.66 -10.67
C LEU A 80 -16.31 14.47 -9.34
N VAL A 81 -17.01 14.52 -8.19
CA VAL A 81 -16.41 14.24 -6.88
C VAL A 81 -15.89 12.80 -6.82
N PHE A 82 -16.69 11.83 -7.24
CA PHE A 82 -16.28 10.42 -7.25
C PHE A 82 -15.04 10.19 -8.11
N LEU A 83 -15.00 10.76 -9.33
CA LEU A 83 -13.84 10.69 -10.23
C LEU A 83 -12.61 11.43 -9.69
N ALA A 84 -12.82 12.57 -9.04
CA ALA A 84 -11.73 13.39 -8.52
C ALA A 84 -10.88 12.63 -7.50
N TRP A 85 -11.44 11.71 -6.72
CA TRP A 85 -10.69 10.87 -5.77
C TRP A 85 -10.72 9.39 -6.11
N TYR A 86 -10.66 9.05 -7.41
CA TYR A 86 -10.74 7.67 -7.89
C TYR A 86 -9.73 6.71 -7.23
N GLN A 87 -8.54 7.20 -6.87
CA GLN A 87 -7.50 6.40 -6.23
C GLN A 87 -7.93 5.80 -4.89
N THR A 88 -8.88 6.40 -4.18
CA THR A 88 -9.30 5.92 -2.86
C THR A 88 -10.14 4.65 -2.95
N HIS A 89 -10.74 4.37 -4.11
CA HIS A 89 -11.70 3.27 -4.30
C HIS A 89 -11.46 2.49 -5.61
N TRP A 90 -10.20 2.46 -6.05
CA TRP A 90 -9.75 1.79 -7.28
C TRP A 90 -9.89 0.26 -7.26
N VAL A 91 -9.94 -0.36 -6.07
CA VAL A 91 -10.01 -1.82 -5.84
C VAL A 91 -11.22 -2.47 -6.52
N LEU A 92 -12.29 -1.70 -6.74
CA LEU A 92 -13.53 -2.17 -7.35
C LEU A 92 -13.48 -2.33 -8.89
N GLY A 93 -12.29 -2.30 -9.52
CA GLY A 93 -12.08 -2.58 -10.95
C GLY A 93 -12.05 -1.35 -11.87
N HIS A 94 -11.68 -1.56 -13.15
CA HIS A 94 -11.44 -0.50 -14.14
C HIS A 94 -12.73 0.05 -14.77
N GLN A 95 -13.37 1.04 -14.13
CA GLN A 95 -14.55 1.75 -14.67
C GLN A 95 -14.33 3.26 -14.86
N LEU A 96 -13.12 3.74 -14.62
CA LEU A 96 -12.74 5.16 -14.74
C LEU A 96 -13.19 5.78 -16.07
N SER A 97 -12.83 5.15 -17.20
CA SER A 97 -13.17 5.66 -18.53
C SER A 97 -14.68 5.76 -18.75
N ASN A 98 -15.44 4.76 -18.30
CA ASN A 98 -16.90 4.76 -18.46
C ASN A 98 -17.54 5.90 -17.66
N LEU A 99 -17.11 6.11 -16.41
CA LEU A 99 -17.59 7.21 -15.57
C LEU A 99 -17.18 8.59 -16.13
N MET A 100 -15.98 8.71 -16.72
CA MET A 100 -15.57 9.93 -17.42
C MET A 100 -16.46 10.21 -18.63
N TYR A 101 -16.72 9.22 -19.49
CA TYR A 101 -17.60 9.39 -20.64
C TYR A 101 -19.04 9.70 -20.24
N MET A 102 -19.53 9.15 -19.12
CA MET A 102 -20.81 9.55 -18.51
C MET A 102 -20.83 11.02 -18.13
N ALA A 103 -19.79 11.50 -17.43
CA ALA A 103 -19.69 12.91 -17.04
C ALA A 103 -19.64 13.82 -18.27
N MET A 104 -18.85 13.47 -19.29
CA MET A 104 -18.78 14.21 -20.55
C MET A 104 -20.13 14.26 -21.28
N SER A 105 -20.84 13.13 -21.31
CA SER A 105 -22.20 13.06 -21.86
C SER A 105 -23.14 13.99 -21.10
N LEU A 106 -23.13 13.97 -19.76
CA LEU A 106 -23.94 14.86 -18.93
C LEU A 106 -23.62 16.35 -19.16
N VAL A 107 -22.34 16.72 -19.30
CA VAL A 107 -21.93 18.09 -19.62
C VAL A 107 -22.55 18.55 -20.94
N THR A 108 -22.48 17.71 -21.97
CA THR A 108 -23.01 17.98 -23.31
C THR A 108 -24.54 18.11 -23.28
N GLU A 109 -25.22 17.20 -22.58
CA GLU A 109 -26.67 17.18 -22.48
C GLU A 109 -27.23 18.32 -21.63
N LEU A 110 -26.49 18.76 -20.61
CA LEU A 110 -26.81 19.96 -19.82
C LEU A 110 -26.45 21.25 -20.58
N GLY A 111 -25.70 21.16 -21.68
CA GLY A 111 -25.28 22.30 -22.50
C GLY A 111 -24.28 23.23 -21.80
N ILE A 112 -23.54 22.72 -20.80
CA ILE A 112 -22.57 23.49 -20.01
C ILE A 112 -21.30 23.79 -20.84
N ASP A 113 -21.04 22.99 -21.86
CA ASP A 113 -19.95 23.15 -22.84
C ASP A 113 -20.20 24.26 -23.88
N LYS A 114 -21.42 24.80 -23.95
CA LYS A 114 -21.78 25.83 -24.94
C LYS A 114 -21.39 27.22 -24.43
N ASP A 115 -20.87 28.04 -25.35
CA ASP A 115 -20.57 29.43 -25.05
C ASP A 115 -21.85 30.15 -24.59
N PRO A 116 -21.87 30.84 -23.43
CA PRO A 116 -23.03 31.58 -22.96
C PRO A 116 -23.51 32.68 -23.93
N SER A 117 -22.72 33.03 -24.94
CA SER A 117 -23.10 33.93 -26.04
C SER A 117 -23.76 33.24 -27.26
N SER A 118 -23.72 31.91 -27.34
CA SER A 118 -24.21 31.13 -28.49
C SER A 118 -25.68 30.68 -28.38
N GLY A 119 -26.38 31.06 -27.31
CA GLY A 119 -27.78 30.70 -27.10
C GLY A 119 -28.76 31.51 -27.97
N THR A 120 -29.25 30.91 -29.06
CA THR A 120 -30.54 31.30 -29.64
C THR A 120 -31.62 31.19 -28.56
N ARG A 121 -32.28 32.33 -28.31
CA ARG A 121 -33.44 32.50 -27.42
C ARG A 121 -34.49 31.40 -27.65
N THR A 122 -34.69 30.54 -26.67
CA THR A 122 -36.02 29.99 -26.35
C THR A 122 -36.18 29.79 -24.85
N SER A 123 -37.02 30.67 -24.28
CA SER A 123 -37.76 30.59 -23.02
C SER A 123 -37.14 31.20 -21.75
N PRO A 124 -37.96 31.90 -20.92
CA PRO A 124 -37.52 32.97 -20.04
C PRO A 124 -37.56 32.56 -18.56
N GLY A 125 -36.46 32.78 -17.85
CA GLY A 125 -36.43 32.62 -16.40
C GLY A 125 -35.09 32.98 -15.79
N VAL A 126 -34.96 34.26 -15.42
CA VAL A 126 -34.14 34.75 -14.29
C VAL A 126 -32.60 34.69 -14.48
N LEU A 127 -32.03 35.81 -14.94
CA LEU A 127 -31.03 36.64 -14.23
C LEU A 127 -30.38 37.60 -15.24
N THR A 128 -31.01 38.77 -15.39
CA THR A 128 -30.32 39.97 -15.85
C THR A 128 -29.66 40.62 -14.65
N GLU A 129 -28.33 40.62 -14.60
CA GLU A 129 -27.62 41.76 -14.02
C GLU A 129 -26.27 41.97 -14.71
N ILE A 130 -26.02 43.26 -14.91
CA ILE A 130 -25.06 43.86 -15.82
C ILE A 130 -23.66 43.78 -15.20
N THR A 131 -22.74 43.09 -15.87
CA THR A 131 -21.31 43.40 -15.76
C THR A 131 -20.71 43.43 -17.17
N LYS A 132 -19.96 44.49 -17.45
CA LYS A 132 -19.29 44.76 -18.73
C LYS A 132 -18.50 43.51 -19.15
N LYS A 133 -18.92 42.86 -20.24
CA LYS A 133 -18.24 41.71 -20.86
C LYS A 133 -16.88 42.14 -21.36
N GLN A 134 -15.85 41.91 -20.56
CA GLN A 134 -14.52 41.59 -21.06
C GLN A 134 -14.68 40.26 -21.79
N GLU A 135 -14.33 40.18 -23.09
CA GLU A 135 -14.26 38.87 -23.76
C GLU A 135 -13.43 37.94 -22.86
N PRO A 136 -13.91 36.72 -22.55
CA PRO A 136 -13.17 35.83 -21.68
C PRO A 136 -11.82 35.57 -22.34
N GLN A 137 -10.75 36.07 -21.73
CA GLN A 137 -9.40 35.77 -22.20
C GLN A 137 -9.27 34.24 -22.25
N PRO A 138 -8.77 33.67 -23.35
CA PRO A 138 -8.61 32.23 -23.44
C PRO A 138 -7.70 31.76 -22.30
N LEU A 139 -8.09 30.67 -21.65
CA LEU A 139 -7.29 30.07 -20.58
C LEU A 139 -5.87 29.82 -21.10
N VAL A 140 -4.85 30.23 -20.33
CA VAL A 140 -3.43 30.09 -20.75
C VAL A 140 -3.09 28.65 -21.12
N ALA A 141 -3.67 27.66 -20.42
CA ALA A 141 -3.52 26.25 -20.76
C ALA A 141 -4.09 25.89 -22.15
N SER A 142 -5.24 26.46 -22.52
CA SER A 142 -5.84 26.27 -23.85
C SER A 142 -5.03 26.97 -24.94
N SER A 143 -4.43 28.13 -24.62
CA SER A 143 -3.48 28.85 -25.49
C SER A 143 -2.24 27.99 -25.78
N ILE A 144 -1.64 27.35 -24.76
CA ILE A 144 -0.55 26.38 -24.93
C ILE A 144 -0.97 25.23 -25.86
N GLY A 145 -2.11 24.58 -25.56
CA GLY A 145 -2.61 23.44 -26.32
C GLY A 145 -2.84 23.77 -27.81
N SER A 146 -3.59 24.84 -28.06
CA SER A 146 -3.94 25.26 -29.43
C SER A 146 -2.76 25.84 -30.21
N THR A 147 -1.85 26.55 -29.56
CA THR A 147 -0.73 27.21 -30.26
C THR A 147 0.44 26.27 -30.49
N LEU A 148 0.73 25.37 -29.53
CA LEU A 148 1.92 24.53 -29.58
C LEU A 148 1.63 23.09 -30.01
N TYR A 149 0.45 22.54 -29.70
CA TYR A 149 0.19 21.11 -29.85
C TYR A 149 -0.84 20.74 -30.92
N GLN A 150 -1.74 21.64 -31.34
CA GLN A 150 -2.71 21.34 -32.42
C GLN A 150 -2.06 21.06 -33.79
N ASP A 151 -0.88 21.64 -34.07
CA ASP A 151 -0.18 21.49 -35.36
C ASP A 151 0.97 20.47 -35.34
N LEU A 152 1.37 19.95 -34.17
CA LEU A 152 2.43 18.94 -34.05
C LEU A 152 2.01 17.54 -34.52
N ASP A 153 0.69 17.29 -34.61
CA ASP A 153 0.07 16.03 -35.08
C ASP A 153 0.08 15.86 -36.61
N ARG A 154 0.45 16.89 -37.39
CA ARG A 154 0.65 16.75 -38.84
C ARG A 154 2.07 16.26 -39.12
N ASN A 155 2.20 15.23 -39.95
CA ASN A 155 3.42 14.60 -40.52
C ASN A 155 4.44 15.60 -41.15
N LYS A 156 4.88 16.62 -40.42
CA LYS A 156 5.98 17.48 -40.81
C LYS A 156 7.25 16.87 -40.25
N THR A 157 8.18 16.58 -41.16
CA THR A 157 9.52 16.06 -40.86
C THR A 157 10.39 17.07 -40.12
N GLN A 158 10.01 18.35 -40.09
CA GLN A 158 10.78 19.39 -39.42
C GLN A 158 9.87 20.43 -38.75
N ILE A 159 10.30 20.90 -37.57
CA ILE A 159 9.59 21.91 -36.78
C ILE A 159 10.01 23.33 -37.22
N SER A 160 9.02 24.21 -37.48
CA SER A 160 9.25 25.57 -37.99
C SER A 160 9.79 26.53 -36.93
N HIS A 161 10.65 27.48 -37.30
CA HIS A 161 11.07 28.61 -36.45
C HIS A 161 9.90 29.46 -35.91
N THR A 162 8.75 29.44 -36.59
CA THR A 162 7.50 30.06 -36.10
C THR A 162 7.08 29.50 -34.75
N LEU A 163 7.42 28.24 -34.46
CA LEU A 163 7.14 27.62 -33.18
C LEU A 163 7.85 28.33 -32.03
N PHE A 164 9.10 28.76 -32.20
CA PHE A 164 9.79 29.48 -31.11
C PHE A 164 9.16 30.84 -30.83
N MET A 165 8.66 31.53 -31.86
CA MET A 165 7.89 32.75 -31.66
C MET A 165 6.57 32.49 -30.93
N ALA A 166 5.88 31.42 -31.29
CA ALA A 166 4.68 30.96 -30.60
C ALA A 166 4.96 30.60 -29.14
N THR A 167 6.05 29.88 -28.86
CA THR A 167 6.49 29.56 -27.50
C THR A 167 6.78 30.83 -26.70
N SER A 168 7.51 31.81 -27.26
CA SER A 168 7.78 33.09 -26.58
C SER A 168 6.50 33.90 -26.32
N HIS A 169 5.52 33.84 -27.22
CA HIS A 169 4.23 34.51 -27.01
C HIS A 169 3.48 33.91 -25.81
N VAL A 170 3.40 32.59 -25.76
CA VAL A 170 2.69 31.88 -24.69
C VAL A 170 3.47 31.90 -23.36
N GLU A 171 4.80 31.90 -23.43
CA GLU A 171 5.71 32.09 -22.29
C GLU A 171 5.43 33.41 -21.56
N ARG A 172 5.17 34.49 -22.31
CA ARG A 172 4.77 35.77 -21.72
C ARG A 172 3.43 35.67 -20.97
N GLN A 173 2.44 34.98 -21.53
CA GLN A 173 1.15 34.76 -20.85
C GLN A 173 1.33 33.97 -19.54
N VAL A 174 2.20 32.95 -19.54
CA VAL A 174 2.53 32.18 -18.33
C VAL A 174 3.26 33.06 -17.30
N GLN A 175 4.18 33.92 -17.73
CA GLN A 175 4.89 34.85 -16.83
C GLN A 175 3.94 35.87 -16.20
N ASP A 176 3.02 36.45 -16.98
CA ASP A 176 2.01 37.40 -16.50
C ASP A 176 1.06 36.74 -15.49
N LEU A 177 0.68 35.48 -15.74
CA LEU A 177 -0.10 34.67 -14.79
C LEU A 177 0.67 34.44 -13.48
N GLY A 178 1.97 34.10 -13.57
CA GLY A 178 2.83 33.93 -12.40
C GLY A 178 2.95 35.22 -11.58
N ALA A 179 3.09 36.37 -12.23
CA ALA A 179 3.14 37.67 -11.56
C ALA A 179 1.84 37.99 -10.80
N THR A 180 0.69 37.57 -11.34
CA THR A 180 -0.63 37.72 -10.70
C THR A 180 -0.76 36.81 -9.47
N LEU A 181 -0.30 35.56 -9.57
CA LEU A 181 -0.27 34.60 -8.45
C LEU A 181 0.64 35.06 -7.30
N HIS A 182 1.74 35.76 -7.59
CA HIS A 182 2.65 36.29 -6.56
C HIS A 182 2.04 37.46 -5.76
N GLN A 183 1.02 38.14 -6.28
CA GLN A 183 0.38 39.32 -5.66
C GLN A 183 -0.84 38.98 -4.81
N GLY A 184 -1.46 37.82 -5.00
CA GLY A 184 -2.59 37.34 -4.20
C GLY A 184 -2.44 35.85 -3.90
N PHE A 185 -2.35 35.50 -2.61
CA PHE A 185 -2.22 34.12 -2.13
C PHE A 185 -0.86 33.45 -2.40
N ARG A 186 0.20 34.00 -1.80
CA ARG A 186 1.18 33.08 -1.19
C ARG A 186 0.39 32.21 -0.21
N LEU A 187 0.49 30.87 -0.30
CA LEU A 187 0.05 29.87 0.71
C LEU A 187 -0.96 28.79 0.24
N GLN A 188 -0.99 28.41 -1.03
CA GLN A 188 -1.47 27.06 -1.38
C GLN A 188 -0.49 26.39 -2.33
N ALA A 189 0.43 25.59 -1.77
CA ALA A 189 1.41 24.82 -2.52
C ALA A 189 0.83 24.01 -3.73
N PRO A 190 -0.41 23.47 -3.67
CA PRO A 190 -1.04 22.83 -4.83
C PRO A 190 -1.29 23.76 -6.04
N LEU A 191 -1.61 25.04 -5.80
CA LEU A 191 -1.78 26.03 -6.87
C LEU A 191 -0.43 26.37 -7.51
N THR A 192 0.62 26.50 -6.70
CA THR A 192 2.00 26.69 -7.18
C THR A 192 2.49 25.50 -8.01
N MET A 193 2.18 24.27 -7.58
CA MET A 193 2.45 23.06 -8.37
C MET A 193 1.73 23.10 -9.72
N SER A 194 0.45 23.47 -9.75
CA SER A 194 -0.32 23.59 -10.99
C SER A 194 0.28 24.62 -11.95
N PHE A 195 0.81 25.73 -11.42
CA PHE A 195 1.54 26.73 -12.20
C PHE A 195 2.85 26.17 -12.80
N HIS A 196 3.64 25.45 -12.01
CA HIS A 196 4.87 24.84 -12.53
C HIS A 196 4.58 23.71 -13.52
N MET A 197 3.49 22.95 -13.34
CA MET A 197 3.03 21.99 -14.34
C MET A 197 2.67 22.68 -15.65
N LEU A 198 2.04 23.86 -15.62
CA LEU A 198 1.80 24.67 -16.82
C LEU A 198 3.11 25.02 -17.55
N GLN A 199 4.17 25.35 -16.80
CA GLN A 199 5.51 25.58 -17.35
C GLN A 199 6.12 24.30 -17.95
N VAL A 200 5.95 23.13 -17.32
CA VAL A 200 6.35 21.84 -17.90
C VAL A 200 5.63 21.61 -19.24
N TYR A 201 4.32 21.85 -19.30
CA TYR A 201 3.55 21.75 -20.56
C TYR A 201 3.98 22.76 -21.62
N LEU A 202 4.46 23.94 -21.24
CA LEU A 202 5.01 24.93 -22.17
C LEU A 202 6.37 24.47 -22.74
N TYR A 203 7.27 24.00 -21.87
CA TYR A 203 8.67 23.77 -22.24
C TYR A 203 8.99 22.34 -22.71
N LYS A 204 8.13 21.35 -22.44
CA LYS A 204 8.35 19.95 -22.85
C LYS A 204 8.53 19.78 -24.36
N ILE A 205 8.09 20.75 -25.15
CA ILE A 205 8.33 20.79 -26.59
C ILE A 205 9.83 20.72 -26.94
N GLY A 206 10.71 21.26 -26.09
CA GLY A 206 12.16 21.19 -26.28
C GLY A 206 12.74 19.78 -26.30
N ILE A 207 12.00 18.77 -25.81
CA ILE A 207 12.38 17.35 -25.80
C ILE A 207 12.09 16.69 -27.16
N ASP A 208 11.32 17.32 -28.06
CA ASP A 208 10.99 16.75 -29.36
C ASP A 208 12.25 16.60 -30.24
N GLU A 209 12.56 15.38 -30.66
CA GLU A 209 13.78 15.05 -31.41
C GLU A 209 13.86 15.82 -32.75
N ARG A 210 12.72 16.17 -33.35
CA ARG A 210 12.64 16.95 -34.60
C ARG A 210 13.19 18.37 -34.46
N LEU A 211 13.34 18.88 -33.24
CA LEU A 211 14.01 20.16 -32.95
C LEU A 211 15.54 20.05 -32.89
N HIS A 212 16.08 18.83 -32.91
CA HIS A 212 17.53 18.60 -32.80
C HIS A 212 18.13 17.99 -34.08
N GLU A 213 17.30 17.65 -35.08
CA GLU A 213 17.76 17.18 -36.38
C GLU A 213 18.43 18.32 -37.20
N PRO A 214 19.60 18.07 -37.82
CA PRO A 214 20.29 19.07 -38.62
C PRO A 214 19.51 19.39 -39.90
N THR A 215 19.31 20.68 -40.18
CA THR A 215 18.55 21.17 -41.34
C THR A 215 19.24 20.90 -42.68
N ASP A 216 20.56 20.68 -42.68
CA ASP A 216 21.34 20.27 -43.84
C ASP A 216 22.63 19.54 -43.38
N PRO A 217 22.80 18.24 -43.67
CA PRO A 217 23.98 17.46 -43.25
C PRO A 217 25.28 17.88 -43.96
N THR A 218 25.24 18.83 -44.92
CA THR A 218 26.40 19.26 -45.70
C THR A 218 27.10 20.53 -45.19
N LEU A 219 26.54 21.21 -44.17
CA LEU A 219 27.15 22.40 -43.57
C LEU A 219 28.11 22.00 -42.43
N LEU A 220 29.40 22.24 -42.63
CA LEU A 220 30.44 22.15 -41.61
C LEU A 220 30.04 22.97 -40.37
N SER A 221 30.05 22.35 -39.19
CA SER A 221 29.69 23.00 -37.92
C SER A 221 30.58 24.24 -37.68
N SER A 222 29.97 25.43 -37.66
CA SER A 222 30.62 26.61 -37.08
C SER A 222 30.94 26.33 -35.61
N SER A 223 32.08 26.82 -35.12
CA SER A 223 32.48 26.68 -33.71
C SER A 223 31.51 27.35 -32.73
N ASP A 224 30.75 28.34 -33.21
CA ASP A 224 29.75 29.04 -32.40
C ASP A 224 28.37 28.38 -32.50
N PRO A 225 27.65 28.23 -31.37
CA PRO A 225 26.33 27.65 -31.36
C PRO A 225 25.30 28.56 -32.03
N SER A 226 24.47 28.00 -32.91
CA SER A 226 23.43 28.75 -33.60
C SER A 226 22.36 29.29 -32.60
N PRO A 227 21.66 30.40 -32.90
CA PRO A 227 20.54 30.89 -32.09
C PRO A 227 19.44 29.83 -31.88
N HIS A 228 19.26 28.94 -32.86
CA HIS A 228 18.34 27.81 -32.78
C HIS A 228 18.79 26.81 -31.70
N THR A 229 20.05 26.38 -31.74
CA THR A 229 20.66 25.48 -30.74
C THR A 229 20.56 26.06 -29.33
N LEU A 230 20.86 27.35 -29.18
CA LEU A 230 20.74 28.05 -27.89
C LEU A 230 19.29 28.07 -27.38
N ARG A 231 18.30 28.31 -28.26
CA ARG A 231 16.88 28.28 -27.88
C ARG A 231 16.42 26.87 -27.48
N CYS A 232 16.87 25.83 -28.17
CA CYS A 232 16.57 24.44 -27.80
C CYS A 232 17.12 24.11 -26.40
N SER A 233 18.38 24.46 -26.12
CA SER A 233 18.97 24.29 -24.78
C SER A 233 18.23 25.09 -23.71
N TYR A 234 17.80 26.32 -24.03
CA TYR A 234 16.97 27.11 -23.12
C TYR A 234 15.67 26.39 -22.75
N LEU A 235 14.97 25.81 -23.73
CA LEU A 235 13.72 25.07 -23.48
C LEU A 235 13.95 23.85 -22.59
N LEU A 236 15.03 23.10 -22.82
CA LEU A 236 15.40 21.95 -21.99
C LEU A 236 15.71 22.35 -20.55
N VAL A 237 16.52 23.41 -20.34
CA VAL A 237 16.83 23.95 -19.01
C VAL A 237 15.58 24.46 -18.30
N SER A 238 14.73 25.21 -19.00
CA SER A 238 13.47 25.74 -18.45
C SER A 238 12.49 24.61 -18.11
N CYS A 239 12.43 23.55 -18.91
CA CYS A 239 11.65 22.35 -18.60
C CYS A 239 12.18 21.64 -17.35
N LEU A 240 13.50 21.45 -17.25
CA LEU A 240 14.12 20.86 -16.07
C LEU A 240 13.85 21.68 -14.80
N ASN A 241 13.96 23.00 -14.88
CA ASN A 241 13.67 23.88 -13.74
C ASN A 241 12.20 23.83 -13.34
N ALA A 242 11.28 23.78 -14.30
CA ALA A 242 9.85 23.62 -14.01
C ALA A 242 9.56 22.27 -13.34
N VAL A 243 10.14 21.17 -13.83
CA VAL A 243 10.04 19.84 -13.23
C VAL A 243 10.54 19.84 -11.78
N LYS A 244 11.70 20.42 -11.52
CA LYS A 244 12.24 20.57 -10.17
C LYS A 244 11.30 21.34 -9.26
N ALA A 245 10.77 22.47 -9.74
CA ALA A 245 9.87 23.29 -8.96
C ALA A 245 8.57 22.54 -8.60
N VAL A 246 8.03 21.70 -9.49
CA VAL A 246 6.89 20.81 -9.16
C VAL A 246 7.26 19.84 -8.03
N ILE A 247 8.40 19.16 -8.17
CA ILE A 247 8.87 18.15 -7.20
C ILE A 247 9.14 18.81 -5.83
N GLU A 248 9.85 19.94 -5.80
CA GLU A 248 10.15 20.69 -4.58
C GLU A 248 8.88 21.17 -3.89
N ASN A 249 7.92 21.74 -4.63
CA ASN A 249 6.64 22.14 -4.04
C ASN A 249 5.85 20.95 -3.51
N PHE A 250 5.89 19.79 -4.16
CA PHE A 250 5.26 18.58 -3.65
C PHE A 250 5.90 18.11 -2.33
N LEU A 251 7.23 18.11 -2.26
CA LEU A 251 7.96 17.73 -1.04
C LEU A 251 7.66 18.65 0.15
N LEU A 252 7.22 19.89 -0.10
CA LEU A 252 6.79 20.86 0.92
C LEU A 252 5.38 20.64 1.46
N LEU A 253 4.57 19.79 0.82
CA LEU A 253 3.18 19.58 1.24
C LEU A 253 3.08 18.84 2.56
N THR A 254 1.99 19.07 3.29
CA THR A 254 1.66 18.29 4.48
C THR A 254 1.00 16.98 4.08
N SER A 255 1.12 15.96 4.94
CA SER A 255 0.51 14.65 4.71
C SER A 255 -1.00 14.71 4.50
N PRO A 256 -1.81 15.46 5.30
CA PRO A 256 -3.25 15.61 5.05
C PRO A 256 -3.55 16.21 3.66
N THR A 257 -2.72 17.14 3.20
CA THR A 257 -2.89 17.73 1.86
C THR A 257 -2.62 16.71 0.77
N ILE A 258 -1.58 15.86 0.93
CA ILE A 258 -1.23 14.80 -0.03
C ILE A 258 -2.35 13.78 -0.16
N LEU A 259 -2.93 13.37 0.96
CA LEU A 259 -4.01 12.36 1.01
C LEU A 259 -5.33 12.90 0.45
N SER A 260 -5.60 14.18 0.70
CA SER A 260 -6.79 14.86 0.17
C SER A 260 -6.65 15.30 -1.29
N MET A 261 -5.53 15.04 -1.97
CA MET A 261 -5.36 15.43 -3.37
C MET A 261 -6.28 14.68 -4.32
N PRO A 262 -6.91 15.38 -5.27
CA PRO A 262 -7.53 14.75 -6.41
C PRO A 262 -6.55 13.94 -7.26
N TYR A 263 -7.03 12.86 -7.88
CA TYR A 263 -6.32 12.00 -8.81
C TYR A 263 -5.60 12.75 -9.93
N THR A 264 -6.13 13.90 -10.35
CA THR A 264 -5.51 14.74 -11.38
C THR A 264 -4.12 15.23 -10.99
N TYR A 265 -3.84 15.47 -9.71
CA TYR A 265 -2.50 15.86 -9.24
C TYR A 265 -1.52 14.69 -9.32
N TRP A 266 -1.99 13.46 -9.05
CA TRP A 266 -1.18 12.25 -9.21
C TRP A 266 -0.83 11.98 -10.68
N ILE A 267 -1.77 12.18 -11.60
CA ILE A 267 -1.50 12.13 -13.04
C ILE A 267 -0.46 13.18 -13.44
N GLN A 268 -0.58 14.41 -12.94
CA GLN A 268 0.39 15.47 -13.20
C GLN A 268 1.78 15.12 -12.66
N MET A 269 1.87 14.52 -11.47
CA MET A 269 3.14 14.06 -10.90
C MET A 269 3.77 12.94 -11.73
N GLY A 270 2.97 11.96 -12.17
CA GLY A 270 3.43 10.92 -13.09
C GLY A 270 3.97 11.49 -14.41
N HIS A 271 3.28 12.50 -14.98
CA HIS A 271 3.78 13.22 -16.15
C HIS A 271 5.09 13.96 -15.88
N CYS A 272 5.21 14.60 -14.71
CA CYS A 272 6.42 15.31 -14.27
C CYS A 272 7.62 14.35 -14.18
N ILE A 273 7.46 13.18 -13.55
CA ILE A 273 8.48 12.13 -13.46
C ILE A 273 8.86 11.62 -14.85
N ASN A 274 7.88 11.41 -15.73
CA ASN A 274 8.15 10.99 -17.10
C ASN A 274 8.95 12.06 -17.88
N MET A 275 8.63 13.35 -17.74
CA MET A 275 9.40 14.42 -18.36
C MET A 275 10.82 14.49 -17.79
N PHE A 276 10.99 14.28 -16.49
CA PHE A 276 12.32 14.22 -15.88
C PHE A 276 13.16 13.09 -16.48
N SER A 277 12.60 11.88 -16.56
CA SER A 277 13.27 10.73 -17.19
C SER A 277 13.63 11.01 -18.66
N ARG A 278 12.73 11.62 -19.44
CA ARG A 278 13.00 11.97 -20.84
C ARG A 278 14.11 13.00 -21.01
N LEU A 279 14.22 13.97 -20.12
CA LEU A 279 15.30 14.98 -20.13
C LEU A 279 16.69 14.35 -19.94
N LEU A 280 16.79 13.22 -19.22
CA LEU A 280 18.04 12.49 -19.00
C LEU A 280 18.51 11.68 -20.21
N VAL A 281 17.59 11.33 -21.11
CA VAL A 281 17.91 10.56 -22.33
C VAL A 281 17.92 11.42 -23.59
N THR A 282 17.53 12.70 -23.49
CA THR A 282 17.55 13.63 -24.63
C THR A 282 18.98 13.97 -24.97
N HIS A 283 19.34 13.88 -26.26
CA HIS A 283 20.66 14.27 -26.75
C HIS A 283 20.56 15.56 -27.57
N SER A 284 21.36 16.56 -27.22
CA SER A 284 21.53 17.77 -28.03
C SER A 284 22.97 18.26 -27.93
N THR A 285 23.43 18.97 -28.95
CA THR A 285 24.83 19.47 -29.04
C THR A 285 25.30 20.29 -27.83
N LEU A 286 24.39 21.00 -27.16
CA LEU A 286 24.66 21.80 -25.95
C LEU A 286 23.93 21.27 -24.71
N TRP A 287 23.42 20.04 -24.75
CA TRP A 287 22.75 19.40 -23.61
C TRP A 287 23.50 18.13 -23.26
N ASP A 288 24.23 18.18 -22.14
CA ASP A 288 24.88 17.02 -21.56
C ASP A 288 24.06 16.51 -20.36
N PRO A 289 23.39 15.35 -20.49
CA PRO A 289 22.67 14.74 -19.38
C PRO A 289 23.55 14.44 -18.17
N ASN A 290 24.86 14.26 -18.34
CA ASN A 290 25.78 13.98 -17.22
C ASN A 290 26.01 15.21 -16.33
N LEU A 291 25.89 16.42 -16.90
CA LEU A 291 25.85 17.66 -16.14
C LEU A 291 24.52 17.78 -15.37
N VAL A 292 23.43 17.23 -15.89
CA VAL A 292 22.14 17.17 -15.20
C VAL A 292 22.19 16.19 -14.03
N THR A 293 22.79 15.00 -14.20
CA THR A 293 23.01 14.03 -13.11
C THR A 293 23.98 14.52 -12.05
N GLY A 294 24.97 15.34 -12.43
CA GLY A 294 25.93 15.95 -11.50
C GLY A 294 25.33 17.08 -10.65
N ILE A 295 24.20 17.67 -11.07
CA ILE A 295 23.48 18.70 -10.32
C ILE A 295 22.29 18.06 -9.55
N HIS A 296 21.67 17.01 -10.08
CA HIS A 296 20.61 16.25 -9.42
C HIS A 296 20.64 14.77 -9.80
N ASP A 297 20.70 13.91 -8.78
CA ASP A 297 20.48 12.49 -8.96
C ASP A 297 18.97 12.21 -9.10
N PHE A 298 18.58 11.69 -10.26
CA PHE A 298 17.22 11.23 -10.55
C PHE A 298 16.77 10.17 -9.54
N THR A 299 17.68 9.27 -9.17
CA THR A 299 17.44 8.19 -8.22
C THR A 299 17.12 8.76 -6.84
N SER A 300 18.00 9.61 -6.30
CA SER A 300 17.75 10.32 -5.04
C SER A 300 16.47 11.16 -5.05
N THR A 301 16.11 11.75 -6.20
CA THR A 301 14.87 12.53 -6.30
C THR A 301 13.63 11.62 -6.23
N LEU A 302 13.65 10.46 -6.90
CA LEU A 302 12.59 9.46 -6.80
C LEU A 302 12.50 8.87 -5.39
N GLU A 303 13.62 8.59 -4.74
CA GLU A 303 13.65 8.13 -3.34
C GLU A 303 13.01 9.15 -2.40
N ARG A 304 13.35 10.44 -2.54
CA ARG A 304 12.74 11.50 -1.72
C ARG A 304 11.23 11.63 -1.94
N LEU A 305 10.77 11.45 -3.19
CA LEU A 305 9.34 11.43 -3.51
C LEU A 305 8.67 10.19 -2.90
N ALA A 306 9.28 9.02 -3.01
CA ALA A 306 8.79 7.77 -2.42
C ALA A 306 8.64 7.92 -0.90
N VAL A 307 9.70 8.33 -0.21
CA VAL A 307 9.70 8.58 1.25
C VAL A 307 8.62 9.60 1.64
N LYS A 308 8.41 10.66 0.85
CA LYS A 308 7.36 11.65 1.14
C LYS A 308 5.95 11.07 1.02
N ILE A 309 5.72 10.27 -0.01
CA ILE A 309 4.44 9.60 -0.27
C ILE A 309 4.18 8.55 0.81
N GLU A 310 5.17 7.71 1.10
CA GLU A 310 5.15 6.71 2.18
C GLU A 310 4.90 7.36 3.54
N GLY A 311 5.60 8.44 3.88
CA GLY A 311 5.37 9.18 5.11
C GLY A 311 3.99 9.84 5.19
N ALA A 312 3.41 10.24 4.05
CA ALA A 312 2.04 10.73 4.02
C ALA A 312 1.02 9.61 4.23
N MET A 313 1.23 8.46 3.61
CA MET A 313 0.38 7.27 3.77
C MET A 313 0.48 6.65 5.17
N SER A 314 1.67 6.68 5.79
CA SER A 314 1.89 6.27 7.18
C SER A 314 1.15 7.18 8.18
N LEU A 315 1.22 8.51 8.00
CA LEU A 315 0.47 9.48 8.82
C LEU A 315 -1.06 9.37 8.65
N TYR A 316 -1.54 8.84 7.51
CA TYR A 316 -2.95 8.50 7.36
C TYR A 316 -3.35 7.35 8.29
N GLY A 317 -2.48 6.35 8.46
CA GLY A 317 -2.65 5.29 9.46
C GLY A 317 -2.70 5.83 10.89
N SER A 318 -1.88 6.83 11.24
CA SER A 318 -1.81 7.40 12.61
C SER A 318 -2.85 8.49 12.93
N PHE A 319 -3.34 9.26 11.96
CA PHE A 319 -4.39 10.29 12.19
C PHE A 319 -5.75 9.67 12.53
N LEU A 320 -6.01 8.44 12.06
CA LEU A 320 -7.18 7.62 12.43
C LEU A 320 -7.26 7.32 13.93
N ALA A 321 -6.13 7.36 14.64
CA ALA A 321 -6.09 7.10 16.08
C ALA A 321 -6.52 8.31 16.95
N HIS A 322 -6.72 9.51 16.38
CA HIS A 322 -6.83 10.75 17.16
C HIS A 322 -8.08 11.63 16.92
N ALA A 323 -9.05 11.24 16.08
CA ALA A 323 -10.25 12.06 15.82
C ALA A 323 -11.55 11.47 16.43
N TYR A 324 -11.88 12.01 17.62
CA TYR A 324 -13.10 11.88 18.43
C TYR A 324 -13.25 10.65 19.36
N PRO A 325 -13.25 10.87 20.69
CA PRO A 325 -13.54 9.84 21.67
C PRO A 325 -15.06 9.65 21.74
N VAL A 326 -15.52 8.51 21.24
CA VAL A 326 -16.73 7.88 21.75
C VAL A 326 -16.25 6.63 22.48
N ASP A 327 -16.41 6.67 23.79
CA ASP A 327 -16.00 5.63 24.73
C ASP A 327 -16.78 4.34 24.44
N HIS A 328 -16.20 3.50 23.59
CA HIS A 328 -16.56 2.10 23.43
C HIS A 328 -15.31 1.26 23.67
N PRO A 329 -15.40 0.17 24.45
CA PRO A 329 -14.24 -0.64 24.80
C PRO A 329 -13.55 -1.11 23.52
N ALA A 330 -12.26 -0.82 23.39
CA ALA A 330 -11.47 -1.10 22.20
C ALA A 330 -11.57 -2.59 21.82
N LYS A 331 -12.27 -2.87 20.71
CA LYS A 331 -12.21 -4.17 20.06
C LYS A 331 -10.95 -4.18 19.20
N PHE A 332 -10.11 -5.19 19.34
CA PHE A 332 -8.90 -5.35 18.55
C PHE A 332 -9.20 -5.31 17.05
N SER A 333 -8.26 -4.76 16.27
CA SER A 333 -8.42 -4.54 14.81
C SER A 333 -7.52 -5.45 13.98
N ARG A 334 -6.28 -5.70 14.42
CA ARG A 334 -5.27 -6.45 13.65
C ARG A 334 -4.56 -7.51 14.50
N LEU A 335 -4.23 -8.62 13.85
CA LEU A 335 -3.38 -9.68 14.37
C LEU A 335 -2.07 -9.67 13.57
N ILE A 336 -0.96 -9.27 14.21
CA ILE A 336 0.37 -9.19 13.60
C ILE A 336 1.19 -10.38 14.10
N VAL A 337 1.61 -11.24 13.19
CA VAL A 337 2.27 -12.51 13.54
C VAL A 337 3.70 -12.55 13.01
N PHE A 338 4.65 -12.74 13.92
CA PHE A 338 6.04 -13.06 13.65
C PHE A 338 6.30 -14.50 14.09
N GLY A 339 6.97 -15.27 13.24
CA GLY A 339 7.22 -16.67 13.56
C GLY A 339 7.80 -17.50 12.44
N ASP A 340 7.58 -18.82 12.57
CA ASP A 340 8.06 -19.84 11.64
C ASP A 340 6.92 -20.57 10.92
N SER A 341 7.16 -21.83 10.53
CA SER A 341 6.25 -22.70 9.79
C SER A 341 4.99 -23.09 10.56
N PHE A 342 4.97 -22.92 11.89
CA PHE A 342 3.72 -23.08 12.66
C PHE A 342 2.72 -21.96 12.37
N SER A 343 3.18 -20.81 11.86
CA SER A 343 2.36 -19.64 11.57
C SER A 343 2.36 -19.21 10.09
N ASP A 344 3.35 -19.63 9.29
CA ASP A 344 3.40 -19.37 7.84
C ASP A 344 2.22 -20.04 7.12
N ASN A 345 1.39 -19.21 6.48
CA ASN A 345 0.18 -19.60 5.76
C ASN A 345 0.37 -19.61 4.23
N GLY A 346 1.62 -19.67 3.75
CA GLY A 346 1.96 -19.74 2.32
C GLY A 346 2.51 -18.44 1.74
N ASN A 347 2.66 -17.40 2.56
CA ASN A 347 3.24 -16.11 2.14
C ASN A 347 4.71 -15.94 2.53
N GLY A 348 5.28 -16.85 3.33
CA GLY A 348 6.69 -16.81 3.74
C GLY A 348 7.59 -17.70 2.87
N SER A 349 7.71 -18.98 3.24
CA SER A 349 8.62 -19.95 2.62
C SER A 349 8.36 -20.12 1.12
N TRP A 350 7.10 -20.12 0.71
CA TRP A 350 6.72 -20.22 -0.70
C TRP A 350 7.28 -19.06 -1.53
N VAL A 351 7.19 -17.83 -1.02
CA VAL A 351 7.69 -16.63 -1.69
C VAL A 351 9.21 -16.62 -1.70
N VAL A 352 9.85 -16.87 -0.56
CA VAL A 352 11.32 -16.84 -0.43
C VAL A 352 11.99 -17.95 -1.24
N SER A 353 11.34 -19.11 -1.38
CA SER A 353 11.81 -20.20 -2.24
C SER A 353 11.49 -19.98 -3.72
N ASN A 354 10.87 -18.86 -4.11
CA ASN A 354 10.45 -18.59 -5.48
C ASN A 354 9.52 -19.69 -6.04
N GLY A 355 8.58 -20.15 -5.22
CA GLY A 355 7.57 -21.14 -5.60
C GLY A 355 8.08 -22.58 -5.67
N THR A 356 9.16 -22.93 -4.96
CA THR A 356 9.71 -24.28 -4.95
C THR A 356 9.48 -25.04 -3.65
N TRP A 357 9.03 -24.38 -2.57
CA TRP A 357 8.83 -25.02 -1.28
C TRP A 357 7.83 -24.29 -0.37
N PRO A 358 6.88 -24.99 0.28
CA PRO A 358 6.53 -26.39 0.05
C PRO A 358 5.72 -26.55 -1.25
N VAL A 359 6.21 -27.41 -2.16
CA VAL A 359 5.62 -27.58 -3.51
C VAL A 359 4.63 -28.73 -3.59
N ASP A 360 4.62 -29.63 -2.60
CA ASP A 360 3.72 -30.77 -2.61
C ASP A 360 2.25 -30.32 -2.57
N PRO A 361 1.39 -30.81 -3.48
CA PRO A 361 -0.01 -30.38 -3.55
C PRO A 361 -0.85 -30.76 -2.32
N ALA A 362 -0.34 -31.63 -1.44
CA ALA A 362 -1.01 -31.95 -0.19
C ALA A 362 -0.94 -30.79 0.84
N TYR A 363 0.00 -29.86 0.69
CA TYR A 363 0.07 -28.66 1.52
C TYR A 363 -1.00 -27.65 1.11
N TYR A 364 -1.81 -27.22 2.08
CA TYR A 364 -2.88 -26.25 1.84
C TYR A 364 -2.28 -24.88 1.54
N HIS A 365 -2.50 -24.37 0.32
CA HIS A 365 -1.97 -23.07 -0.15
C HIS A 365 -0.47 -22.88 0.10
N HIS A 366 0.34 -23.94 -0.03
CA HIS A 366 1.78 -23.90 0.25
C HIS A 366 2.12 -23.51 1.71
N SER A 367 1.20 -23.75 2.65
CA SER A 367 1.45 -23.66 4.09
C SER A 367 1.80 -25.05 4.66
N PHE A 368 2.56 -25.09 5.75
CA PHE A 368 2.98 -26.34 6.39
C PHE A 368 1.85 -27.00 7.20
N SER A 369 0.75 -27.38 6.54
CA SER A 369 -0.37 -28.18 7.07
C SER A 369 -1.30 -28.62 5.93
N ASN A 370 -2.31 -29.45 6.23
CA ASN A 370 -3.38 -29.86 5.32
C ASN A 370 -4.58 -28.89 5.27
N GLY A 371 -4.51 -27.76 5.99
CA GLY A 371 -5.58 -26.77 6.04
C GLY A 371 -5.13 -25.43 6.63
N PRO A 372 -6.08 -24.53 6.97
CA PRO A 372 -5.79 -23.22 7.52
C PRO A 372 -4.94 -23.29 8.79
N LYS A 373 -4.04 -22.32 8.96
CA LYS A 373 -3.18 -22.22 10.15
C LYS A 373 -3.95 -21.57 11.30
N TRP A 374 -3.44 -21.71 12.52
CA TRP A 374 -4.10 -21.21 13.73
C TRP A 374 -4.42 -19.70 13.62
N ASN A 375 -3.50 -18.91 13.05
CA ASN A 375 -3.63 -17.47 12.87
C ASN A 375 -4.70 -17.10 11.85
N ASP A 376 -4.89 -17.89 10.79
CA ASP A 376 -6.03 -17.72 9.86
C ASP A 376 -7.36 -17.95 10.59
N VAL A 377 -7.41 -18.99 11.43
CA VAL A 377 -8.61 -19.33 12.21
C VAL A 377 -8.93 -18.26 13.25
N VAL A 378 -7.92 -17.76 13.98
CA VAL A 378 -8.07 -16.68 14.97
C VAL A 378 -8.54 -15.41 14.29
N ALA A 379 -7.86 -14.97 13.22
CA ALA A 379 -8.20 -13.74 12.51
C ALA A 379 -9.62 -13.78 11.98
N LYS A 380 -10.03 -14.89 11.36
CA LYS A 380 -11.41 -15.08 10.89
C LYS A 380 -12.42 -15.10 12.03
N LYS A 381 -12.14 -15.80 13.13
CA LYS A 381 -13.07 -15.95 14.26
C LYS A 381 -13.30 -14.62 14.99
N LEU A 382 -12.25 -13.83 15.15
CA LEU A 382 -12.30 -12.55 15.87
C LEU A 382 -12.55 -11.35 14.94
N ASN A 383 -12.63 -11.59 13.62
CA ASN A 383 -12.77 -10.56 12.58
C ASN A 383 -11.64 -9.52 12.65
N LEU A 384 -10.40 -10.01 12.67
CA LEU A 384 -9.17 -9.23 12.68
C LEU A 384 -8.53 -9.25 11.30
N GLU A 385 -7.92 -8.12 10.92
CA GLU A 385 -6.99 -8.09 9.80
C GLU A 385 -5.73 -8.89 10.17
N LEU A 386 -5.33 -9.86 9.33
CA LEU A 386 -4.13 -10.66 9.57
C LEU A 386 -2.94 -10.10 8.79
N ILE A 387 -1.92 -9.64 9.52
CA ILE A 387 -0.62 -9.30 8.98
C ILE A 387 0.36 -10.42 9.40
N ASN A 388 0.61 -11.35 8.48
CA ASN A 388 1.47 -12.50 8.77
C ASN A 388 2.84 -12.34 8.11
N LEU A 389 3.89 -12.18 8.92
CA LEU A 389 5.29 -12.13 8.47
C LEU A 389 6.04 -13.45 8.74
N ALA A 390 5.36 -14.44 9.34
CA ALA A 390 5.97 -15.72 9.66
C ALA A 390 6.48 -16.43 8.40
N THR A 391 7.69 -16.99 8.50
CA THR A 391 8.34 -17.68 7.39
C THR A 391 8.82 -19.04 7.85
N GLY A 392 8.39 -20.12 7.18
CA GLY A 392 8.87 -21.47 7.49
C GLY A 392 10.38 -21.58 7.52
N GLY A 393 10.92 -22.25 8.55
CA GLY A 393 12.36 -22.36 8.77
C GLY A 393 13.01 -21.16 9.48
N ALA A 394 12.27 -20.10 9.80
CA ALA A 394 12.81 -18.95 10.52
C ALA A 394 13.29 -19.34 11.93
N THR A 395 14.45 -18.81 12.31
CA THR A 395 14.99 -18.86 13.67
C THR A 395 14.79 -17.50 14.36
N THR A 396 15.16 -17.40 15.63
CA THR A 396 15.01 -16.14 16.37
C THR A 396 15.90 -15.02 15.82
N ASN A 397 17.14 -15.35 15.40
CA ASN A 397 18.10 -14.43 14.80
C ASN A 397 19.12 -15.20 13.94
N ASN A 398 19.27 -14.81 12.66
CA ASN A 398 20.16 -15.44 11.69
C ASN A 398 21.66 -15.34 12.04
N ASP A 399 22.07 -14.32 12.81
CA ASP A 399 23.45 -14.17 13.29
C ASP A 399 23.79 -15.16 14.41
N PHE A 400 22.78 -15.70 15.09
CA PHE A 400 22.94 -16.69 16.17
C PHE A 400 22.79 -18.12 15.65
N VAL A 401 21.67 -18.42 14.99
CA VAL A 401 21.43 -19.67 14.27
C VAL A 401 20.77 -19.30 12.94
N ALA A 402 21.42 -19.59 11.82
CA ALA A 402 20.86 -19.29 10.51
C ALA A 402 19.61 -20.14 10.25
N GLY A 403 18.51 -19.49 9.87
CA GLY A 403 17.27 -20.13 9.45
C GLY A 403 17.34 -20.61 8.00
N GLY A 404 16.64 -21.70 7.71
CA GLY A 404 16.60 -22.30 6.38
C GLY A 404 15.32 -23.07 6.11
N THR A 405 14.85 -23.02 4.86
CA THR A 405 13.68 -23.75 4.35
C THR A 405 14.07 -24.61 3.14
N GLY A 406 13.12 -25.34 2.55
CA GLY A 406 13.38 -26.31 1.48
C GLY A 406 13.46 -27.75 1.99
N ALA A 407 13.44 -28.71 1.07
CA ALA A 407 13.53 -30.14 1.40
C ALA A 407 14.81 -30.53 2.17
N GLU A 408 15.89 -29.74 1.99
CA GLU A 408 17.18 -29.88 2.68
C GLU A 408 17.42 -28.79 3.74
N SER A 409 16.46 -27.89 3.95
CA SER A 409 16.60 -26.72 4.84
C SER A 409 17.78 -25.78 4.50
N THR A 410 18.13 -25.66 3.21
CA THR A 410 19.27 -24.86 2.74
C THR A 410 18.92 -23.49 2.17
N ILE A 411 17.64 -23.22 1.90
CA ILE A 411 17.19 -21.94 1.33
C ILE A 411 17.11 -20.91 2.47
N PRO A 412 17.92 -19.84 2.47
CA PRO A 412 17.92 -18.86 3.56
C PRO A 412 16.58 -18.15 3.70
N VAL A 413 16.16 -17.89 4.94
CA VAL A 413 14.90 -17.18 5.24
C VAL A 413 15.12 -16.04 6.25
N PRO A 414 14.26 -15.00 6.23
CA PRO A 414 14.29 -13.96 7.25
C PRO A 414 14.00 -14.54 8.64
N SER A 415 14.86 -14.20 9.61
CA SER A 415 14.66 -14.55 11.02
C SER A 415 13.53 -13.74 11.64
N ALA A 416 13.06 -14.12 12.83
CA ALA A 416 12.05 -13.34 13.54
C ALA A 416 12.53 -11.91 13.86
N ALA A 417 13.84 -11.70 14.04
CA ALA A 417 14.41 -10.36 14.16
C ALA A 417 14.24 -9.54 12.88
N ASP A 418 14.47 -10.14 11.71
CA ASP A 418 14.28 -9.51 10.40
C ASP A 418 12.81 -9.22 10.13
N GLN A 419 11.90 -10.13 10.51
CA GLN A 419 10.47 -9.95 10.38
C GLN A 419 9.97 -8.76 11.22
N VAL A 420 10.40 -8.64 12.48
CA VAL A 420 10.07 -7.50 13.35
C VAL A 420 10.61 -6.19 12.78
N LEU A 421 11.87 -6.18 12.32
CA LEU A 421 12.48 -4.98 11.72
C LEU A 421 11.80 -4.58 10.40
N SER A 422 11.41 -5.57 9.58
CA SER A 422 10.65 -5.35 8.36
C SER A 422 9.32 -4.67 8.67
N PHE A 423 8.50 -5.24 9.56
CA PHE A 423 7.23 -4.63 9.97
C PHE A 423 7.42 -3.18 10.44
N LEU A 424 8.38 -2.94 11.35
CA LEU A 424 8.66 -1.59 11.87
C LEU A 424 9.27 -0.61 10.84
N SER A 425 9.63 -1.09 9.65
CA SER A 425 10.12 -0.22 8.57
C SER A 425 9.00 0.39 7.72
N TRP A 426 7.82 -0.25 7.68
CA TRP A 426 6.70 0.18 6.83
C TRP A 426 5.37 0.38 7.59
N ASP A 427 5.30 0.00 8.87
CA ASP A 427 4.13 0.19 9.73
C ASP A 427 4.52 0.41 11.21
N GLU A 428 3.59 0.93 12.00
CA GLU A 428 3.79 1.23 13.42
C GLU A 428 2.71 0.54 14.29
N PRO A 429 3.07 0.10 15.52
CA PRO A 429 2.09 -0.47 16.44
C PRO A 429 0.94 0.45 16.80
N GLN A 430 -0.29 -0.03 16.64
CA GLN A 430 -1.51 0.65 17.05
C GLN A 430 -2.03 0.11 18.39
N ALA A 431 -2.82 0.90 19.12
CA ALA A 431 -3.31 0.50 20.44
C ALA A 431 -4.20 -0.76 20.42
N GLY A 432 -4.91 -1.00 19.31
CA GLY A 432 -5.78 -2.15 19.08
C GLY A 432 -5.11 -3.35 18.41
N ASP A 433 -3.79 -3.31 18.21
CA ASP A 433 -3.05 -4.40 17.58
C ASP A 433 -2.71 -5.49 18.58
N ILE A 434 -2.80 -6.75 18.13
CA ILE A 434 -2.30 -7.91 18.85
C ILE A 434 -1.05 -8.41 18.15
N PHE A 435 0.08 -8.37 18.85
CA PHE A 435 1.34 -8.91 18.36
C PHE A 435 1.52 -10.33 18.87
N VAL A 436 1.78 -11.26 17.98
CA VAL A 436 2.17 -12.63 18.31
C VAL A 436 3.61 -12.86 17.87
N HIS A 437 4.44 -13.29 18.81
CA HIS A 437 5.81 -13.69 18.56
C HIS A 437 5.97 -15.16 18.96
N TRP A 438 5.86 -16.04 17.96
CA TRP A 438 5.94 -17.49 18.14
C TRP A 438 7.11 -18.05 17.32
N ILE A 439 8.26 -18.20 17.99
CA ILE A 439 9.53 -18.62 17.38
C ILE A 439 10.36 -19.45 18.38
N GLY A 440 11.31 -20.23 17.87
CA GLY A 440 12.33 -20.90 18.66
C GLY A 440 12.46 -22.39 18.37
N ALA A 441 11.48 -23.01 17.72
CA ALA A 441 11.55 -24.42 17.34
C ALA A 441 12.75 -24.70 16.43
N ASN A 442 12.95 -23.86 15.40
CA ASN A 442 14.05 -24.05 14.45
C ASN A 442 15.43 -23.84 15.08
N ASP A 443 15.57 -22.96 16.08
CA ASP A 443 16.85 -22.70 16.74
C ASP A 443 17.44 -23.99 17.34
N ILE A 444 16.63 -24.76 18.09
CA ILE A 444 17.07 -26.03 18.68
C ILE A 444 17.11 -27.17 17.65
N LEU A 445 16.27 -27.12 16.61
CA LEU A 445 16.29 -28.09 15.53
C LEU A 445 17.57 -28.00 14.69
N PHE A 446 18.09 -26.79 14.43
CA PHE A 446 19.31 -26.58 13.67
C PHE A 446 20.59 -26.60 14.51
N ASN A 447 20.50 -26.29 15.81
CA ASN A 447 21.65 -26.36 16.71
C ASN A 447 21.26 -26.96 18.07
N THR A 448 21.49 -28.27 18.22
CA THR A 448 21.14 -29.00 19.46
C THR A 448 22.00 -28.63 20.66
N SER A 449 23.02 -27.77 20.53
CA SER A 449 23.91 -27.37 21.62
C SER A 449 23.48 -26.09 22.37
N ILE A 450 22.46 -25.39 21.88
CA ILE A 450 21.98 -24.15 22.49
C ILE A 450 21.02 -24.41 23.67
N THR A 451 20.71 -23.36 24.41
CA THR A 451 19.77 -23.39 25.54
C THR A 451 18.53 -22.54 25.28
N GLY A 452 17.41 -22.89 25.90
CA GLY A 452 16.19 -22.07 25.85
C GLY A 452 16.43 -20.65 26.35
N ALA A 453 17.29 -20.47 27.37
CA ALA A 453 17.62 -19.15 27.92
C ALA A 453 18.27 -18.21 26.89
N GLN A 454 19.20 -18.72 26.07
CA GLN A 454 19.83 -17.93 25.00
C GLN A 454 18.79 -17.47 23.97
N VAL A 455 17.89 -18.37 23.57
CA VAL A 455 16.81 -18.05 22.63
C VAL A 455 15.83 -17.04 23.23
N THR A 456 15.43 -17.20 24.49
CA THR A 456 14.56 -16.22 25.15
C THR A 456 15.19 -14.84 25.28
N SER A 457 16.52 -14.73 25.39
CA SER A 457 17.20 -13.43 25.37
C SER A 457 16.97 -12.71 24.04
N LEU A 458 17.08 -13.44 22.92
CA LEU A 458 16.87 -12.90 21.58
C LEU A 458 15.38 -12.60 21.32
N ILE A 459 14.46 -13.42 21.83
CA ILE A 459 13.02 -13.13 21.81
C ILE A 459 12.74 -11.84 22.60
N ASN A 460 13.34 -11.65 23.77
CA ASN A 460 13.18 -10.44 24.56
C ASN A 460 13.69 -9.19 23.84
N GLU A 461 14.77 -9.29 23.05
CA GLU A 461 15.22 -8.17 22.21
C GLU A 461 14.16 -7.77 21.17
N ASN A 462 13.54 -8.76 20.52
CA ASN A 462 12.46 -8.53 19.55
C ASN A 462 11.20 -7.94 20.22
N VAL A 463 10.80 -8.49 21.38
CA VAL A 463 9.69 -7.96 22.19
C VAL A 463 9.97 -6.53 22.64
N ASN A 464 11.20 -6.23 23.07
CA ASN A 464 11.59 -4.88 23.44
C ASN A 464 11.47 -3.91 22.25
N ARG A 465 11.89 -4.30 21.03
CA ARG A 465 11.73 -3.45 19.83
C ARG A 465 10.25 -3.10 19.58
N LEU A 466 9.37 -4.11 19.62
CA LEU A 466 7.93 -3.91 19.46
C LEU A 466 7.36 -3.00 20.56
N PHE A 467 7.76 -3.24 21.81
CA PHE A 467 7.32 -2.44 22.96
C PHE A 467 7.77 -0.98 22.86
N GLN A 468 9.03 -0.72 22.51
CA GLN A 468 9.56 0.63 22.31
C GLN A 468 8.88 1.35 21.14
N ALA A 469 8.45 0.61 20.11
CA ALA A 469 7.66 1.13 19.01
C ALA A 469 6.18 1.37 19.35
N GLY A 470 5.72 0.96 20.54
CA GLY A 470 4.38 1.26 21.03
C GLY A 470 3.45 0.06 21.20
N ALA A 471 3.90 -1.18 20.95
CA ALA A 471 3.07 -2.37 21.09
C ALA A 471 2.50 -2.51 22.51
N LYS A 472 1.17 -2.69 22.60
CA LYS A 472 0.43 -2.76 23.88
C LYS A 472 -0.16 -4.13 24.20
N ASN A 473 -0.29 -5.02 23.22
CA ASN A 473 -0.84 -6.35 23.42
C ASN A 473 0.10 -7.36 22.77
N ILE A 474 0.80 -8.17 23.57
CA ILE A 474 1.86 -9.07 23.11
C ILE A 474 1.59 -10.48 23.63
N ILE A 475 1.48 -11.44 22.72
CA ILE A 475 1.30 -12.85 23.02
C ILE A 475 2.56 -13.59 22.56
N LEU A 476 3.12 -14.38 23.47
CA LEU A 476 4.20 -15.32 23.21
C LEU A 476 3.64 -16.74 23.23
N ALA A 477 4.30 -17.69 22.58
CA ALA A 477 3.91 -19.10 22.65
C ALA A 477 5.14 -20.01 22.69
N ASN A 478 5.01 -21.10 23.43
CA ASN A 478 6.06 -22.12 23.52
C ASN A 478 5.86 -23.22 22.46
N TYR A 479 6.74 -24.23 22.50
CA TYR A 479 6.68 -25.39 21.62
C TYR A 479 6.75 -26.69 22.43
N LEU A 480 6.25 -27.76 21.85
CA LEU A 480 6.55 -29.13 22.27
C LEU A 480 8.05 -29.43 22.25
N ASN A 481 8.45 -30.48 22.96
CA ASN A 481 9.85 -30.90 22.99
C ASN A 481 10.28 -31.37 21.60
N ALA A 482 11.44 -30.91 21.13
CA ALA A 482 11.97 -31.27 19.84
C ALA A 482 12.16 -32.79 19.66
N THR A 483 12.15 -33.62 20.71
CA THR A 483 12.19 -35.09 20.60
C THR A 483 10.84 -35.75 20.29
N THR A 484 9.76 -34.97 20.16
CA THR A 484 8.39 -35.48 19.94
C THR A 484 7.93 -35.38 18.49
N PHE A 485 8.66 -34.67 17.63
CA PHE A 485 8.36 -34.65 16.20
C PHE A 485 8.68 -36.00 15.56
N PRO A 486 7.89 -36.47 14.57
CA PRO A 486 8.20 -37.70 13.83
C PRO A 486 9.64 -37.72 13.28
N ALA A 487 10.16 -36.59 12.78
CA ALA A 487 11.51 -36.49 12.21
C ALA A 487 12.66 -36.72 13.22
N THR A 488 12.42 -36.47 14.50
CA THR A 488 13.45 -36.42 15.55
C THR A 488 13.17 -37.41 16.67
N TYR A 489 12.02 -38.07 16.64
CA TYR A 489 11.64 -39.10 17.59
C TYR A 489 12.69 -40.22 17.63
N ASN A 490 13.17 -40.53 18.83
CA ASN A 490 14.21 -41.53 19.08
C ASN A 490 15.53 -41.29 18.33
N SER A 491 15.79 -40.07 17.84
CA SER A 491 17.05 -39.71 17.20
C SER A 491 18.15 -39.49 18.23
N SER A 492 19.30 -40.15 18.06
CA SER A 492 20.48 -39.94 18.92
C SER A 492 21.05 -38.52 18.82
N ALA A 493 20.80 -37.81 17.71
CA ALA A 493 21.25 -36.43 17.53
C ALA A 493 20.46 -35.44 18.41
N TYR A 494 19.19 -35.75 18.68
CA TYR A 494 18.30 -34.92 19.49
C TYR A 494 18.15 -35.43 20.92
N ASN A 495 18.50 -36.69 21.21
CA ASN A 495 18.49 -37.24 22.56
C ASN A 495 19.75 -36.81 23.36
N VAL A 496 19.90 -35.49 23.52
CA VAL A 496 21.00 -34.86 24.26
C VAL A 496 20.47 -33.95 25.38
N PRO A 497 21.21 -33.74 26.48
CA PRO A 497 20.71 -33.00 27.64
C PRO A 497 20.24 -31.57 27.34
N SER A 498 20.90 -30.88 26.40
CA SER A 498 20.55 -29.53 25.96
C SER A 498 19.14 -29.47 25.34
N VAL A 499 18.81 -30.42 24.47
CA VAL A 499 17.47 -30.52 23.84
C VAL A 499 16.39 -30.83 24.89
N GLN A 500 16.66 -31.74 25.82
CA GLN A 500 15.71 -32.08 26.90
C GLN A 500 15.46 -30.89 27.83
N ALA A 501 16.48 -30.07 28.10
CA ALA A 501 16.37 -28.88 28.94
C ALA A 501 15.79 -27.66 28.19
N TYR A 502 15.73 -27.70 26.85
CA TYR A 502 15.40 -26.55 26.02
C TYR A 502 13.96 -26.07 26.22
N ALA A 503 12.96 -26.92 26.01
CA ALA A 503 11.55 -26.51 26.05
C ALA A 503 11.11 -25.96 27.42
N PRO A 504 11.45 -26.60 28.57
CA PRO A 504 11.15 -26.03 29.89
C PRO A 504 11.84 -24.69 30.14
N ALA A 505 13.09 -24.53 29.68
CA ALA A 505 13.84 -23.28 29.82
C ALA A 505 13.25 -22.16 28.93
N LEU A 506 12.82 -22.50 27.71
CA LEU A 506 12.12 -21.59 26.80
C LEU A 506 10.83 -21.09 27.45
N THR A 507 9.94 -22.00 27.87
CA THR A 507 8.65 -21.65 28.51
C THR A 507 8.86 -20.71 29.70
N LYS A 508 9.77 -21.06 30.61
CA LYS A 508 10.09 -20.22 31.77
C LYS A 508 10.59 -18.83 31.37
N GLY A 509 11.45 -18.72 30.36
CA GLY A 509 11.94 -17.43 29.89
C GLY A 509 10.86 -16.59 29.21
N LEU A 510 9.94 -17.21 28.44
CA LEU A 510 8.78 -16.52 27.86
C LEU A 510 7.85 -15.95 28.95
N GLU A 511 7.58 -16.72 30.01
CA GLU A 511 6.81 -16.26 31.17
C GLU A 511 7.48 -15.07 31.87
N GLN A 512 8.82 -15.11 31.99
CA GLN A 512 9.58 -14.00 32.56
C GLN A 512 9.52 -12.74 31.70
N ILE A 513 9.58 -12.88 30.37
CA ILE A 513 9.41 -11.77 29.43
C ILE A 513 8.01 -11.19 29.60
N ALA A 514 6.96 -12.02 29.50
CA ALA A 514 5.57 -11.56 29.63
C ALA A 514 5.34 -10.83 30.96
N ALA A 515 5.81 -11.39 32.07
CA ALA A 515 5.74 -10.76 33.38
C ALA A 515 6.50 -9.41 33.44
N GLY A 516 7.68 -9.33 32.81
CA GLY A 516 8.50 -8.11 32.77
C GLY A 516 7.83 -6.91 32.08
N TYR A 517 6.97 -7.15 31.08
CA TYR A 517 6.22 -6.09 30.39
C TYR A 517 4.78 -5.90 30.87
N SER A 518 4.26 -6.80 31.71
CA SER A 518 2.86 -6.81 32.18
C SER A 518 2.39 -5.52 32.87
N ALA A 519 3.32 -4.75 33.44
CA ALA A 519 3.03 -3.46 34.06
C ALA A 519 2.72 -2.34 33.03
N TYR A 520 3.07 -2.55 31.75
CA TYR A 520 3.04 -1.54 30.70
C TYR A 520 2.27 -1.95 29.44
N ALA A 521 2.07 -3.25 29.25
CA ALA A 521 1.38 -3.87 28.12
C ALA A 521 0.59 -5.10 28.61
N LYS A 522 -0.48 -5.46 27.90
CA LYS A 522 -1.17 -6.74 28.09
C LYS A 522 -0.28 -7.83 27.50
N THR A 523 0.11 -8.79 28.33
CA THR A 523 1.00 -9.88 27.92
C THR A 523 0.42 -11.23 28.28
N ALA A 524 0.67 -12.22 27.42
CA ALA A 524 0.27 -13.60 27.65
C ALA A 524 1.31 -14.57 27.08
N VAL A 525 1.35 -15.76 27.65
CA VAL A 525 2.10 -16.90 27.12
C VAL A 525 1.11 -18.03 26.86
N ILE A 526 1.03 -18.48 25.62
CA ILE A 526 0.25 -19.66 25.24
C ILE A 526 1.10 -20.91 25.43
N ASP A 527 0.62 -21.83 26.27
CA ASP A 527 1.26 -23.11 26.52
C ASP A 527 0.78 -24.18 25.52
N VAL A 528 1.36 -24.12 24.33
CA VAL A 528 1.15 -25.12 23.27
C VAL A 528 1.73 -26.48 23.68
N GLN A 529 2.80 -26.50 24.48
CA GLN A 529 3.38 -27.74 24.99
C GLN A 529 2.36 -28.53 25.82
N ASN A 530 1.59 -27.87 26.69
CA ASN A 530 0.57 -28.54 27.48
C ASN A 530 -0.54 -29.13 26.60
N LEU A 531 -0.99 -28.41 25.56
CA LEU A 531 -1.94 -28.96 24.60
C LEU A 531 -1.42 -30.26 23.96
N PHE A 532 -0.16 -30.28 23.49
CA PHE A 532 0.42 -31.50 22.92
C PHE A 532 0.58 -32.63 23.95
N ASN A 533 0.87 -32.32 25.22
CA ASN A 533 0.87 -33.34 26.28
C ASN A 533 -0.52 -33.96 26.45
N ASP A 534 -1.57 -33.15 26.41
CA ASP A 534 -2.95 -33.64 26.47
C ASP A 534 -3.27 -34.52 25.26
N LEU A 535 -2.92 -34.07 24.04
CA LEU A 535 -3.08 -34.86 22.81
C LEU A 535 -2.36 -36.21 22.84
N PHE A 536 -1.15 -36.27 23.40
CA PHE A 536 -0.39 -37.52 23.49
C PHE A 536 -0.86 -38.45 24.61
N SER A 537 -1.52 -37.92 25.64
CA SER A 537 -2.00 -38.72 26.77
C SER A 537 -3.40 -39.29 26.58
N ASP A 538 -4.26 -38.60 25.83
CA ASP A 538 -5.64 -39.01 25.54
C ASP A 538 -6.05 -38.59 24.11
N PRO A 539 -5.44 -39.14 23.05
CA PRO A 539 -5.68 -38.71 21.66
C PRO A 539 -7.14 -38.92 21.22
N GLU A 540 -7.78 -40.00 21.67
CA GLU A 540 -9.16 -40.32 21.29
C GLU A 540 -10.15 -39.24 21.75
N ALA A 541 -9.92 -38.63 22.93
CA ALA A 541 -10.75 -37.53 23.43
C ALA A 541 -10.71 -36.29 22.52
N TYR A 542 -9.65 -36.12 21.73
CA TYR A 542 -9.49 -35.04 20.76
C TYR A 542 -9.78 -35.48 19.31
N GLY A 543 -10.12 -36.76 19.10
CA GLY A 543 -10.51 -37.32 17.81
C GLY A 543 -9.37 -37.94 17.01
N PHE A 544 -8.16 -38.02 17.57
CA PHE A 544 -6.97 -38.63 16.98
C PHE A 544 -6.87 -40.12 17.32
N ASP A 545 -6.17 -40.87 16.48
CA ASP A 545 -5.97 -42.32 16.67
C ASP A 545 -4.71 -42.58 17.52
N GLU A 546 -4.83 -43.45 18.53
CA GLU A 546 -3.71 -43.88 19.37
C GLU A 546 -2.56 -44.52 18.56
N ASP A 547 -2.90 -45.18 17.44
CA ASP A 547 -1.92 -45.87 16.59
C ASP A 547 -0.90 -44.90 15.95
N TYR A 548 -1.22 -43.61 15.88
CA TYR A 548 -0.36 -42.58 15.28
C TYR A 548 0.47 -41.76 16.28
N VAL A 549 0.34 -42.03 17.58
CA VAL A 549 0.91 -41.19 18.66
C VAL A 549 2.24 -41.69 19.19
N ASN A 550 2.41 -43.00 19.36
CA ASN A 550 3.62 -43.56 19.95
C ASN A 550 4.04 -44.90 19.27
N PRO A 551 4.96 -44.86 18.30
CA PRO A 551 5.73 -43.69 17.87
C PRO A 551 4.86 -42.66 17.12
N PRO A 552 5.21 -41.36 17.18
CA PRO A 552 4.49 -40.34 16.43
C PRO A 552 4.71 -40.55 14.93
N THR A 553 3.63 -40.57 14.16
CA THR A 553 3.66 -40.74 12.70
C THR A 553 3.10 -39.51 11.98
N ALA A 554 3.57 -39.28 10.77
CA ALA A 554 3.11 -38.20 9.90
C ALA A 554 2.20 -38.74 8.78
N CYS A 555 1.16 -37.99 8.42
CA CYS A 555 0.29 -38.34 7.31
C CYS A 555 0.98 -38.22 5.93
N LEU A 556 1.71 -37.13 5.72
CA LEU A 556 2.54 -36.82 4.56
C LEU A 556 3.99 -37.16 4.89
N THR A 557 4.58 -38.05 4.11
CA THR A 557 5.99 -38.46 4.22
C THR A 557 6.67 -38.42 2.86
N GLY A 558 8.00 -38.44 2.86
CA GLY A 558 8.85 -38.44 1.67
C GLY A 558 8.92 -37.09 0.96
N VAL A 559 8.69 -36.00 1.69
CA VAL A 559 8.79 -34.62 1.17
C VAL A 559 10.08 -33.94 1.62
N TYR A 560 10.61 -34.29 2.80
CA TYR A 560 11.95 -33.91 3.22
C TYR A 560 12.97 -34.95 2.76
N THR A 561 14.09 -34.48 2.22
CA THR A 561 15.18 -35.35 1.74
C THR A 561 15.77 -36.21 2.85
N SER A 562 15.71 -35.73 4.10
CA SER A 562 16.18 -36.43 5.30
C SER A 562 15.35 -37.66 5.66
N GLU A 563 14.09 -37.75 5.22
CA GLU A 563 13.23 -38.90 5.52
C GLU A 563 13.68 -40.16 4.79
N GLY A 564 14.27 -40.03 3.60
CA GLY A 564 14.80 -41.16 2.82
C GLY A 564 13.73 -42.18 2.39
N VAL A 565 12.44 -41.81 2.41
CA VAL A 565 11.31 -42.65 1.99
C VAL A 565 10.59 -42.05 0.78
N PRO A 566 9.88 -42.87 -0.04
CA PRO A 566 9.06 -42.35 -1.12
C PRO A 566 7.90 -41.50 -0.62
N ARG A 567 7.51 -40.49 -1.41
CA ARG A 567 6.35 -39.65 -1.11
C ARG A 567 5.08 -40.47 -0.88
N HIS A 568 4.43 -40.30 0.28
CA HIS A 568 3.16 -40.93 0.63
C HIS A 568 2.25 -39.96 1.39
N VAL A 569 0.94 -40.07 1.18
CA VAL A 569 -0.09 -39.32 1.91
C VAL A 569 -1.12 -40.33 2.45
N CYS A 570 -1.41 -40.25 3.74
CA CYS A 570 -2.41 -41.07 4.41
C CYS A 570 -3.85 -40.80 3.89
N SER A 571 -4.78 -41.69 4.21
CA SER A 571 -6.20 -41.56 3.80
C SER A 571 -7.08 -40.76 4.77
N ASP A 572 -6.59 -40.58 5.99
CA ASP A 572 -7.32 -40.16 7.19
C ASP A 572 -6.52 -39.08 7.95
N PRO A 573 -6.12 -37.96 7.30
CA PRO A 573 -5.29 -36.94 7.92
C PRO A 573 -5.87 -36.39 9.22
N GLU A 574 -7.19 -36.34 9.36
CA GLU A 574 -7.89 -35.87 10.56
C GLU A 574 -7.67 -36.76 11.79
N LYS A 575 -7.13 -37.97 11.60
CA LYS A 575 -6.79 -38.92 12.66
C LYS A 575 -5.35 -38.79 13.15
N HIS A 576 -4.49 -38.12 12.39
CA HIS A 576 -3.10 -37.88 12.77
C HIS A 576 -2.96 -36.57 13.56
N ILE A 577 -2.02 -36.52 14.50
CA ILE A 577 -1.60 -35.24 15.12
C ILE A 577 -0.69 -34.45 14.15
N PHE A 578 0.20 -35.16 13.46
CA PHE A 578 1.19 -34.58 12.56
C PHE A 578 0.80 -34.75 11.08
N PHE A 579 0.77 -33.63 10.37
CA PHE A 579 0.56 -33.64 8.93
C PHE A 579 1.83 -34.10 8.20
N ASP A 580 2.98 -33.49 8.48
CA ASP A 580 4.28 -33.93 7.97
C ASP A 580 5.23 -34.28 9.13
N SER A 581 6.51 -34.53 8.85
CA SER A 581 7.46 -34.95 9.90
C SER A 581 7.74 -33.93 11.02
N TYR A 582 7.22 -32.71 10.91
CA TYR A 582 7.41 -31.62 11.89
C TYR A 582 6.10 -30.89 12.25
N HIS A 583 5.15 -30.80 11.33
CA HIS A 583 4.05 -29.86 11.43
C HIS A 583 2.72 -30.55 11.71
N PRO A 584 1.84 -29.93 12.51
CA PRO A 584 0.57 -30.54 12.88
C PRO A 584 -0.49 -30.40 11.78
N VAL A 585 -1.53 -31.22 11.88
CA VAL A 585 -2.73 -31.12 11.03
C VAL A 585 -3.59 -29.91 11.38
N GLN A 586 -4.49 -29.51 10.49
CA GLN A 586 -5.40 -28.38 10.68
C GLN A 586 -6.28 -28.54 11.93
N GLU A 587 -6.63 -29.77 12.32
CA GLU A 587 -7.44 -30.07 13.50
C GLU A 587 -6.71 -29.63 14.77
N VAL A 588 -5.40 -29.87 14.84
CA VAL A 588 -4.54 -29.38 15.92
C VAL A 588 -4.36 -27.86 15.83
N HIS A 589 -4.21 -27.28 14.63
CA HIS A 589 -4.20 -25.82 14.47
C HIS A 589 -5.50 -25.16 14.97
N ALA A 590 -6.65 -25.81 14.79
CA ALA A 590 -7.92 -25.32 15.32
C ALA A 590 -7.98 -25.39 16.85
N LEU A 591 -7.34 -26.38 17.48
CA LEU A 591 -7.18 -26.44 18.94
C LEU A 591 -6.24 -25.34 19.45
N VAL A 592 -5.09 -25.13 18.79
CA VAL A 592 -4.17 -24.02 19.10
C VAL A 592 -4.89 -22.67 18.96
N ALA A 593 -5.69 -22.49 17.91
CA ALA A 593 -6.46 -21.26 17.70
C ALA A 593 -7.44 -20.97 18.85
N LYS A 594 -7.99 -21.99 19.53
CA LYS A 594 -8.85 -21.78 20.72
C LYS A 594 -8.06 -21.13 21.85
N LEU A 595 -6.83 -21.59 22.12
CA LEU A 595 -5.97 -21.00 23.16
C LEU A 595 -5.67 -19.52 22.88
N PHE A 596 -5.34 -19.19 21.63
CA PHE A 596 -5.11 -17.80 21.23
C PHE A 596 -6.37 -16.94 21.33
N VAL A 597 -7.53 -17.46 20.91
CA VAL A 597 -8.81 -16.75 21.04
C VAL A 597 -9.12 -16.45 22.50
N GLU A 598 -9.01 -17.43 23.38
CA GLU A 598 -9.27 -17.26 24.82
C GLU A 598 -8.34 -16.21 25.44
N SER A 599 -7.06 -16.23 25.08
CA SER A 599 -6.10 -15.22 25.55
C SER A 599 -6.40 -13.83 25.01
N ILE A 600 -6.78 -13.70 23.73
CA ILE A 600 -7.11 -12.43 23.11
C ILE A 600 -8.39 -11.85 23.72
N GLU A 601 -9.44 -12.66 23.87
CA GLU A 601 -10.68 -12.25 24.54
C GLU A 601 -10.40 -11.82 25.99
N GLY A 602 -9.47 -12.49 26.68
CA GLY A 602 -8.97 -12.10 28.00
C GLY A 602 -8.27 -10.74 28.03
N PHE A 603 -7.71 -10.27 26.91
CA PHE A 603 -7.21 -8.90 26.79
C PHE A 603 -8.32 -7.88 26.53
N SER A 604 -9.52 -8.27 26.08
CA SER A 604 -10.65 -7.35 25.89
C SER A 604 -11.52 -7.16 27.14
N ALA A 605 -11.42 -8.08 28.11
CA ALA A 605 -12.02 -7.97 29.44
C ALA A 605 -11.25 -6.97 30.32
#